data_AF-A0A833EEZ6-F1
#
_entry.id   AF-A0A833EEZ6-F1
#
_cell.length_a   1.000
_cell.length_b   1.000
_cell.length_c   1.000
_cell.angle_alpha   90.00
_cell.angle_beta   90.00
_cell.angle_gamma   90.00
#
_symmetry.space_group_name_H-M   'P 1'
#
loop_
_entity.id
_entity.type
_entity.pdbx_description
1 polymer ?
#
loop_
_entity_poly.entity_id
_entity_poly.type
_entity_poly.pdbx_seq_one_letter_code
_entity_poly.pdbx_strand_id
1 'polypeptide(L)'
;MEIKVQVLDCDYILTNGKPIVRIFGKNEKGETICVFFNGILPYFYLHCDEEKFDEIAKDLQKKFGVKTEIVEKIIPIGFHPNPVKML
;
A
#
# COMPACT_ATOMS: atom_id res chain seq x y z
N MET A 1 -9.18 -0.81 -22.60
CA MET A 1 -10.64 -1.05 -22.53
C MET A 1 -11.04 -0.88 -21.09
N GLU A 2 -11.97 0.02 -20.81
CA GLU A 2 -12.45 0.27 -19.44
C GLU A 2 -13.57 -0.72 -19.12
N ILE A 3 -13.50 -1.38 -17.96
CA ILE A 3 -14.55 -2.28 -17.49
C ILE A 3 -15.05 -1.81 -16.13
N LYS A 4 -16.36 -1.62 -16.01
CA LYS A 4 -17.02 -1.31 -14.75
C LYS A 4 -17.44 -2.60 -14.06
N VAL A 5 -17.09 -2.72 -12.78
CA VAL A 5 -17.35 -3.92 -11.98
C VAL A 5 -17.92 -3.50 -10.63
N GLN A 6 -19.05 -4.09 -10.24
CA GLN A 6 -19.54 -4.09 -8.88
C GLN A 6 -18.78 -5.17 -8.10
N VAL A 7 -17.95 -4.73 -7.14
CA VAL A 7 -17.15 -5.63 -6.30
C VAL A 7 -18.06 -6.39 -5.33
N LEU A 8 -17.84 -7.70 -5.24
CA LEU A 8 -18.52 -8.60 -4.30
C LEU A 8 -17.56 -9.13 -3.23
N ASP A 9 -16.32 -9.42 -3.61
CA ASP A 9 -15.29 -9.93 -2.71
C ASP A 9 -13.90 -9.57 -3.23
N CYS A 10 -12.90 -9.60 -2.36
CA CYS A 10 -11.50 -9.47 -2.73
C CYS A 10 -10.59 -10.32 -1.82
N ASP A 11 -9.57 -10.91 -2.42
CA ASP A 11 -8.51 -11.59 -1.69
C ASP A 11 -7.14 -11.31 -2.35
N TYR A 12 -6.09 -11.95 -1.84
CA TYR A 12 -4.79 -11.95 -2.48
C TYR A 12 -4.18 -13.34 -2.53
N ILE A 13 -3.40 -13.58 -3.58
CA ILE A 13 -2.54 -14.74 -3.72
C ILE A 13 -1.09 -14.30 -3.86
N LEU A 14 -0.17 -15.18 -3.47
CA LEU A 14 1.25 -14.98 -3.74
C LEU A 14 1.61 -15.69 -5.04
N THR A 15 2.14 -14.95 -6.00
CA THR A 15 2.67 -15.50 -7.26
C THR A 15 4.11 -15.05 -7.39
N ASN A 16 5.06 -16.00 -7.45
CA ASN A 16 6.50 -15.72 -7.48
C ASN A 16 6.96 -14.75 -6.37
N GLY A 17 6.39 -14.91 -5.16
CA GLY A 17 6.70 -14.05 -4.00
C GLY A 17 6.09 -12.64 -4.06
N LYS A 18 5.28 -12.31 -5.07
CA LYS A 18 4.59 -11.01 -5.20
C LYS A 18 3.10 -11.16 -4.93
N PRO A 19 2.47 -10.23 -4.20
CA PRO A 19 1.03 -10.25 -3.99
C PRO A 19 0.30 -9.87 -5.29
N ILE A 20 -0.70 -10.65 -5.66
CA ILE A 20 -1.68 -10.31 -6.68
C ILE A 20 -3.03 -10.25 -5.99
N VAL A 21 -3.66 -9.08 -6.00
CA VAL A 21 -5.02 -8.90 -5.48
C VAL A 21 -6.01 -9.33 -6.53
N ARG A 22 -6.93 -10.20 -6.14
CA ARG A 22 -8.05 -10.63 -6.96
C ARG A 22 -9.30 -9.92 -6.50
N ILE A 23 -9.98 -9.26 -7.43
CA ILE A 23 -11.23 -8.55 -7.17
C ILE A 23 -12.32 -9.26 -7.95
N PHE A 24 -13.29 -9.83 -7.23
CA PHE A 24 -14.39 -10.58 -7.80
C PHE A 24 -15.64 -9.71 -7.85
N GLY A 25 -16.37 -9.78 -8.95
CA GLY A 25 -17.56 -8.96 -9.10
C GLY A 25 -18.41 -9.28 -10.31
N LYS A 26 -19.36 -8.38 -10.55
CA LYS A 26 -20.26 -8.41 -11.71
C LYS A 26 -20.07 -7.16 -12.55
N ASN A 27 -20.06 -7.29 -13.87
CA ASN A 27 -20.12 -6.11 -14.74
C ASN A 27 -21.58 -5.64 -14.96
N GLU A 28 -21.75 -4.57 -15.73
CA GLU A 28 -23.07 -3.99 -16.05
C GLU A 28 -24.03 -4.98 -16.76
N LYS A 29 -23.51 -6.07 -17.33
CA LYS A 29 -24.29 -7.13 -17.97
C LYS A 29 -24.62 -8.31 -17.04
N GLY A 30 -24.16 -8.28 -15.78
CA GLY A 30 -24.31 -9.38 -14.82
C GLY A 30 -23.31 -10.52 -15.01
N GLU A 31 -22.31 -10.35 -15.87
CA GLU A 31 -21.25 -11.34 -16.11
C GLU A 31 -20.27 -11.36 -14.93
N THR A 32 -19.80 -12.54 -14.56
CA THR A 32 -18.79 -12.68 -13.49
C THR A 32 -17.42 -12.24 -14.00
N ILE A 33 -16.80 -11.30 -13.30
CA ILE A 33 -15.48 -10.76 -13.59
C ILE A 33 -14.53 -11.06 -12.42
N CYS A 34 -13.30 -11.43 -12.75
CA CYS A 34 -12.18 -11.48 -11.81
C CYS A 34 -11.06 -10.59 -12.34
N VAL A 35 -10.73 -9.53 -11.60
CA VAL A 35 -9.63 -8.61 -11.93
C VAL A 35 -8.39 -9.02 -11.15
N PHE A 36 -7.27 -9.15 -11.84
CA PHE A 36 -5.96 -9.39 -11.23
C PHE A 36 -5.17 -8.09 -11.19
N PHE A 37 -4.91 -7.57 -9.99
CA PHE A 37 -4.10 -6.38 -9.78
C PHE A 37 -2.75 -6.75 -9.13
N ASN A 38 -1.65 -6.42 -9.82
CA ASN A 38 -0.28 -6.74 -9.39
C ASN A 38 0.54 -5.50 -8.97
N GLY A 39 -0.12 -4.36 -8.76
CA GLY A 39 0.52 -3.09 -8.40
C GLY A 39 0.55 -2.78 -6.89
N ILE A 40 0.05 -3.68 -6.04
CA ILE A 40 0.05 -3.46 -4.59
C ILE A 40 1.45 -3.77 -4.03
N LEU A 41 2.03 -2.75 -3.39
CA LEU A 41 3.19 -2.87 -2.54
C LEU A 41 2.74 -2.55 -1.11
N PRO A 42 2.72 -3.53 -0.19
CA PRO A 42 2.46 -3.26 1.21
C PRO A 42 3.45 -2.23 1.75
N TYR A 43 2.96 -1.26 2.51
CA TYR A 43 3.77 -0.22 3.15
C TYR A 43 3.32 -0.02 4.60
N PHE A 44 4.16 0.63 5.37
CA PHE A 44 3.88 1.06 6.73
C PHE A 44 4.54 2.41 6.97
N TYR A 45 4.17 3.09 8.05
CA TYR A 45 4.78 4.34 8.46
C TYR A 45 5.71 4.10 9.66
N LEU A 46 6.86 4.75 9.65
CA LEU A 46 7.81 4.76 10.74
C LEU A 46 7.89 6.17 11.34
N HIS A 47 7.60 6.26 12.64
CA HIS A 47 7.82 7.48 13.41
C HIS A 47 9.10 7.32 14.24
N CYS A 48 10.12 8.11 13.93
CA CYS A 48 11.40 8.14 14.64
C CYS A 48 12.03 9.55 14.55
N ASP A 49 13.22 9.73 15.14
CA ASP A 49 13.92 11.01 15.11
C ASP A 49 14.21 11.44 13.66
N GLU A 50 13.80 12.65 13.27
CA GLU A 50 13.94 13.14 11.87
C GLU A 50 15.39 13.11 11.37
N GLU A 51 16.37 13.33 12.26
CA GLU A 51 17.81 13.28 11.94
C GLU A 51 18.26 11.91 11.42
N LYS A 52 17.52 10.84 11.74
CA LYS A 52 17.87 9.47 11.37
C LYS A 52 17.15 8.98 10.11
N PHE A 53 16.24 9.76 9.53
CA PHE A 53 15.45 9.31 8.37
C PHE A 53 16.33 8.88 7.20
N ASP A 54 17.34 9.68 6.85
CA ASP A 54 18.23 9.38 5.72
C ASP A 54 19.07 8.12 5.96
N GLU A 55 19.54 7.92 7.18
CA GLU A 55 20.30 6.72 7.56
C GLU A 55 19.40 5.48 7.48
N ILE A 56 18.23 5.53 8.11
CA ILE A 56 17.26 4.43 8.13
C ILE A 56 16.77 4.11 6.72
N ALA A 57 16.50 5.12 5.89
CA ALA A 57 16.07 4.94 4.51
C ALA A 57 17.11 4.18 3.69
N LYS A 58 18.39 4.57 3.79
CA LYS A 58 19.51 3.87 3.13
C LYS A 58 19.65 2.45 3.64
N ASP A 59 19.50 2.25 4.95
CA ASP A 59 19.60 0.94 5.58
C ASP A 59 18.49 -0.02 5.13
N LEU A 60 17.25 0.47 5.07
CA LEU A 60 16.09 -0.29 4.58
C LEU A 60 16.25 -0.64 3.10
N GLN A 61 16.71 0.31 2.28
CA GLN A 61 16.95 0.06 0.86
C GLN A 61 18.07 -0.94 0.64
N LYS A 62 19.16 -0.88 1.43
CA LYS A 62 20.29 -1.81 1.33
C LYS A 62 19.94 -3.22 1.82
N LYS A 63 19.19 -3.34 2.92
CA LYS A 63 18.86 -4.63 3.55
C LYS A 63 17.69 -5.34 2.85
N PHE A 64 16.67 -4.59 2.44
CA PHE A 64 15.40 -5.16 1.97
C PHE A 64 15.01 -4.71 0.56
N GLY A 65 15.71 -3.75 -0.06
CA GLY A 65 15.38 -3.26 -1.40
C GLY A 65 14.03 -2.55 -1.49
N VAL A 66 13.51 -2.05 -0.37
CA VAL A 66 12.20 -1.38 -0.30
C VAL A 66 12.30 0.09 -0.72
N LYS A 67 11.20 0.61 -1.28
CA LYS A 67 11.04 2.06 -1.52
C LYS A 67 10.73 2.73 -0.18
N THR A 68 11.35 3.88 0.07
CA THR A 68 11.12 4.74 1.23
C THR A 68 10.69 6.14 0.77
N GLU A 69 9.84 6.81 1.55
CA GLU A 69 9.31 8.13 1.21
C GLU A 69 8.96 8.90 2.48
N ILE A 70 9.49 10.11 2.63
CA ILE A 70 9.15 10.96 3.77
C ILE A 70 7.83 11.67 3.48
N VAL A 71 6.85 11.52 4.36
CA VAL A 71 5.51 12.09 4.24
C VAL A 71 5.06 12.76 5.54
N GLU A 72 4.11 13.69 5.45
CA GLU A 72 3.49 14.32 6.61
C GLU A 72 2.16 13.62 6.96
N LYS A 73 1.99 13.22 8.23
CA LYS A 73 0.81 12.52 8.73
C LYS A 73 0.40 13.00 10.12
N ILE A 74 -0.90 12.91 10.40
CA ILE A 74 -1.44 13.13 11.75
C ILE A 74 -1.52 11.78 12.45
N ILE A 75 -0.98 11.70 13.67
CA ILE A 75 -1.01 10.48 14.48
C ILE A 75 -2.46 10.25 14.95
N PRO A 76 -2.99 9.01 14.86
CA PRO A 76 -4.39 8.73 15.22
C PRO A 76 -4.65 8.74 16.73
N ILE A 77 -3.60 8.78 17.57
CA ILE A 77 -3.69 8.71 19.03
C ILE A 77 -3.44 10.10 19.60
N GLY A 78 -4.41 10.64 20.33
CA GLY A 78 -4.30 11.95 20.97
C GLY A 78 -4.75 13.10 20.08
N PHE A 79 -4.61 14.33 20.59
CA PHE A 79 -4.91 15.55 19.84
C PHE A 79 -3.62 16.15 19.27
N HIS A 80 -3.50 16.14 17.95
CA HIS A 80 -2.36 16.69 17.23
C HIS A 80 -2.85 17.74 16.22
N PRO A 81 -2.63 19.06 16.50
CA PRO A 81 -3.10 20.11 15.61
C PRO A 81 -2.27 20.21 14.32
N ASN A 82 -1.03 19.72 14.34
CA ASN A 82 -0.10 19.78 13.21
C ASN A 82 0.32 18.36 12.79
N PRO A 83 0.52 18.10 11.48
CA PRO A 83 1.15 16.89 10.99
C PRO A 83 2.58 16.73 11.50
N VAL A 84 3.02 15.48 11.62
CA VAL A 84 4.42 15.11 11.89
C VAL A 84 5.00 14.41 10.67
N LYS A 85 6.30 14.52 10.47
CA LYS A 85 6.97 13.75 9.41
C LYS A 85 7.10 12.28 9.83
N MET A 86 6.91 11.41 8.85
CA MET A 86 7.07 9.96 8.95
C MET A 86 7.84 9.46 7.74
N LEU A 87 8.59 8.37 7.94
CA LEU A 87 9.25 7.63 6.87
C LEU A 87 8.38 6.45 6.40
#